data_AF-A0A7T4F088-F1
#
_entry.id   AF-A0A7T4F088-F1
#
_cell.length_a   1.000
_cell.length_b   1.000
_cell.length_c   1.000
_cell.angle_alpha   90.00
_cell.angle_beta   90.00
_cell.angle_gamma   90.00
#
_symmetry.space_group_name_H-M   'P 1'
#
loop_
_entity.id
_entity.type
_entity.pdbx_description
1 polymer ?
#
loop_
_entity_poly.entity_id
_entity_poly.type
_entity_poly.pdbx_seq_one_letter_code
_entity_poly.pdbx_strand_id
1 'polypeptide(L)' 'MLKKRSNSSDLSFRELRIYYSEKDYHLEDKSFETNLNLRNEDGEYNLLAELLSDRNNIPFIFVKFQG' A
#
# COMPACT_ATOMS: atom_id res chain seq x y z
N MET A 1 7.61 0.76 11.33
CA MET A 1 7.17 1.35 10.04
C MET A 1 8.29 1.24 9.02
N LEU A 2 7.97 1.11 7.74
CA LEU A 2 8.98 1.11 6.68
C LEU A 2 9.60 2.51 6.56
N LYS A 3 10.93 2.58 6.67
CA LYS A 3 11.69 3.83 6.61
C LYS A 3 11.90 4.32 5.17
N LYS A 4 11.80 3.42 4.18
CA LYS A 4 12.01 3.78 2.78
C LYS A 4 10.78 4.49 2.23
N ARG A 5 11.02 5.67 1.68
CA ARG A 5 10.03 6.51 1.01
C ARG A 5 9.64 5.90 -0.33
N SER A 6 8.40 6.09 -0.72
CA SER A 6 7.92 5.77 -2.08
C SER A 6 8.64 6.63 -3.11
N ASN A 7 8.86 6.06 -4.30
CA ASN A 7 9.41 6.81 -5.43
C ASN A 7 8.35 7.65 -6.16
N SER A 8 7.08 7.26 -6.04
CA SER A 8 5.94 7.97 -6.64
C SER A 8 5.10 8.66 -5.57
N SER A 9 4.77 9.93 -5.80
CA SER A 9 3.99 10.75 -4.86
C SER A 9 2.48 10.71 -5.13
N ASP A 10 2.07 10.33 -6.34
CA ASP A 10 0.67 10.26 -6.76
C ASP A 10 0.18 8.82 -6.63
N LEU A 11 -0.22 8.43 -5.41
CA LEU A 11 -0.71 7.09 -5.08
C LEU A 11 -2.22 7.14 -4.83
N SER A 12 -2.95 6.21 -5.44
CA SER A 12 -4.37 5.97 -5.17
C SER A 12 -4.58 4.57 -4.59
N PHE A 13 -5.63 4.40 -3.79
CA PHE A 13 -5.91 3.17 -3.03
C PHE A 13 -7.35 2.69 -3.20
N ARG A 14 -7.95 2.92 -4.38
CA ARG A 14 -9.35 2.59 -4.64
C ARG A 14 -9.57 1.08 -4.60
N GLU A 15 -8.71 0.29 -5.22
CA GLU A 15 -8.83 -1.17 -5.28
C GLU A 15 -8.69 -1.76 -3.88
N LEU A 16 -7.73 -1.25 -3.11
CA LEU A 16 -7.52 -1.63 -1.72
C LEU A 16 -8.78 -1.37 -0.87
N ARG A 17 -9.43 -0.22 -1.03
CA ARG A 17 -10.68 0.09 -0.32
C ARG A 17 -11.84 -0.84 -0.71
N ILE A 18 -11.97 -1.14 -1.99
CA ILE A 18 -12.99 -2.07 -2.49
C ILE A 18 -12.75 -3.46 -1.88
N TYR A 19 -11.51 -3.95 -1.89
CA TYR A 19 -11.15 -5.26 -1.31
C TYR A 19 -11.56 -5.38 0.17
N TYR A 20 -11.28 -4.37 0.98
CA TYR A 20 -11.67 -4.38 2.39
C TYR A 20 -13.19 -4.25 2.56
N SER A 21 -13.85 -3.46 1.71
CA SER A 21 -15.31 -3.31 1.72
C SER A 21 -16.03 -4.61 1.38
N GLU A 22 -15.52 -5.38 0.41
CA GLU A 22 -16.02 -6.73 0.07
C GLU A 22 -15.81 -7.76 1.19
N LYS A 23 -14.93 -7.46 2.13
CA LYS A 23 -14.62 -8.29 3.30
C LYS A 23 -15.36 -7.82 4.57
N ASP A 24 -16.36 -6.95 4.43
CA ASP A 24 -17.11 -6.32 5.53
C ASP A 24 -16.25 -5.46 6.48
N TYR A 25 -15.05 -5.04 6.07
CA TYR A 25 -14.22 -4.11 6.84
C TYR A 25 -14.52 -2.66 6.43
N HIS A 26 -14.92 -1.85 7.40
CA HIS A 26 -15.05 -0.41 7.21
C HIS A 26 -13.70 0.28 7.37
N LEU A 27 -13.18 0.81 6.26
CA LEU A 27 -12.02 1.70 6.27
C LEU A 27 -12.50 3.14 6.32
N GLU A 28 -12.05 3.89 7.31
CA GLU A 28 -12.28 5.33 7.38
C GLU A 28 -11.19 6.07 6.58
N ASP A 29 -11.60 6.97 5.69
CA ASP A 29 -10.73 7.65 4.72
C ASP A 29 -9.57 8.43 5.34
N LYS A 30 -9.70 8.87 6.60
CA LYS A 30 -8.67 9.63 7.32
C LYS A 30 -7.69 8.74 8.08
N SER A 31 -8.10 7.55 8.47
CA SER A 31 -7.31 6.68 9.35
C SER A 31 -6.78 5.45 8.62
N PHE A 32 -7.31 5.08 7.44
CA PHE A 32 -6.87 3.87 6.72
C PHE A 32 -5.36 3.88 6.42
N GLU A 33 -4.79 5.02 6.05
CA GLU A 33 -3.36 5.14 5.73
C GLU A 33 -2.48 4.87 6.95
N THR A 34 -2.90 5.35 8.12
CA THR A 34 -2.20 5.14 9.37
C THR A 34 -2.41 3.71 9.88
N ASN A 35 -3.64 3.20 9.81
CA ASN A 35 -4.00 1.85 10.26
C ASN A 35 -3.26 0.77 9.45
N LEU A 36 -3.11 0.99 8.14
CA LEU A 36 -2.38 0.10 7.23
C LEU A 36 -0.87 0.41 7.17
N ASN A 37 -0.38 1.34 8.00
CA ASN A 37 1.03 1.74 8.06
C ASN A 37 1.60 2.13 6.69
N LEU A 38 0.84 2.86 5.88
CA LEU A 38 1.25 3.34 4.54
C LEU A 38 2.14 4.58 4.61
N ARG A 39 2.12 5.30 5.74
CA ARG A 39 3.00 6.46 5.97
C ARG A 39 4.26 6.08 6.74
N ASN A 40 5.34 6.82 6.56
CA ASN A 40 6.55 6.76 7.39
C ASN A 40 6.42 7.69 8.61
N GLU A 41 7.45 7.73 9.45
CA GLU A 41 7.50 8.60 10.65
C GLU A 41 7.45 10.10 10.28
N ASP A 42 7.86 10.46 9.07
CA ASP A 42 7.84 11.82 8.51
C ASP A 42 6.47 12.19 7.88
N GLY A 43 5.49 11.27 7.87
CA GLY A 43 4.16 11.47 7.31
C GLY A 43 4.04 11.29 5.79
N GLU A 44 5.12 10.88 5.12
CA GLU A 44 5.19 10.60 3.69
C GLU A 44 4.83 9.14 3.38
N TYR A 45 4.37 8.86 2.15
CA TYR A 45 4.10 7.48 1.73
C TYR A 45 5.38 6.65 1.68
N ASN A 46 5.33 5.47 2.28
CA ASN A 46 6.44 4.51 2.29
C ASN A 46 6.36 3.52 1.12
N LEU A 47 7.34 2.62 1.03
CA LEU A 47 7.40 1.63 -0.04
C LEU A 47 6.18 0.68 -0.08
N LEU A 48 5.56 0.37 1.06
CA LEU A 48 4.35 -0.46 1.11
C LEU A 48 3.16 0.26 0.46
N ALA A 49 3.06 1.58 0.65
CA ALA A 49 2.06 2.40 -0.01
C ALA A 49 2.21 2.33 -1.53
N GLU A 50 3.44 2.38 -2.04
CA GLU A 50 3.69 2.24 -3.48
C GLU A 50 3.30 0.84 -3.98
N LEU A 51 3.63 -0.20 -3.22
CA LEU A 51 3.30 -1.60 -3.55
C LEU A 51 1.79 -1.87 -3.61
N LEU A 52 1.02 -1.25 -2.71
CA LEU A 52 -0.43 -1.42 -2.57
C LEU A 52 -1.26 -0.36 -3.30
N SER A 53 -0.60 0.55 -4.03
CA SER A 53 -1.29 1.56 -4.82
C SER A 53 -1.92 0.95 -6.09
N ASP A 54 -3.00 1.55 -6.56
CA ASP A 54 -3.69 1.12 -7.78
C ASP A 54 -2.78 1.20 -9.02
N ARG A 55 -1.77 2.08 -8.98
CA ARG A 55 -0.75 2.24 -10.04
C ARG A 55 0.64 2.02 -9.47
N ASN A 56 0.97 0.76 -9.28
CA ASN A 56 2.28 0.34 -8.79
C ASN A 56 3.26 0.10 -9.95
N ASN A 57 4.49 0.65 -9.85
CA ASN A 57 5.59 0.45 -10.79
C ASN A 57 6.65 -0.56 -10.31
N ILE A 58 6.42 -1.20 -9.16
CA ILE A 58 7.29 -2.19 -8.53
C ILE A 58 6.88 -3.59 -9.02
N PRO A 59 7.72 -4.28 -9.82
CA PRO A 59 7.42 -5.63 -10.25
C PRO A 59 7.45 -6.59 -9.06
N PHE A 60 6.39 -7.37 -8.89
CA PHE A 60 6.28 -8.40 -7.86
C PHE A 60 6.43 -9.79 -8.51
N ILE A 61 7.65 -10.32 -8.48
CA ILE A 61 8.02 -11.54 -9.22
C ILE A 61 8.30 -12.67 -8.24
N PHE A 62 7.62 -13.80 -8.44
CA PHE A 62 7.89 -15.03 -7.71
C PHE A 62 8.49 -16.08 -8.63
N VAL A 63 9.49 -16.79 -8.14
CA VAL A 63 10.11 -17.93 -8.84
C VAL A 63 10.09 -19.13 -7.91
N LYS A 64 9.62 -20.27 -8.43
CA LYS A 64 9.69 -21.56 -7.74
C LYS A 64 10.78 -22.39 -8.40
N PHE A 65 11.83 -22.72 -7.64
CA PHE A 65 12.87 -23.63 -8.10
C PHE A 65 12.46 -25.09 -7.84
N GLN A 66 12.69 -25.96 -8.82
CA GLN A 66 12.77 -27.40 -8.57
C GLN A 66 14.20 -27.67 -8.12
N GLY A 67 14.40 -27.88 -6.82
CA GLY A 67 15.66 -28.38 -6.30
C GLY A 67 16.00 -29.74 -6.89
#